data_AF-A0A2N5YSQ1-F1
#
_entry.id   AF-A0A2N5YSQ1-F1
#
_cell.length_a   1.000
_cell.length_b   1.000
_cell.length_c   1.000
_cell.angle_alpha   90.00
_cell.angle_beta   90.00
_cell.angle_gamma   90.00
#
_symmetry.space_group_name_H-M   'P 1'
#
loop_
_entity.id
_entity.type
_entity.pdbx_description
1 polymer ?
#
loop_
_entity_poly.entity_id
_entity_poly.type
_entity_poly.pdbx_seq_one_letter_code
_entity_poly.pdbx_strand_id
1 'polypeptide(L)'
;MQKSRQNFKYIFFDFIAAAATWTLFFRFRKIYIEPQKLGYEIPVVFDTKFYYALIIIPLFWLLMHLMSGYYKVPYRKSRLQELGQTFFTTLLGVIIIFFVLILDDWVGQYKHYYIMFGTLF
;
A
#
# COMPACT_ATOMS: atom_id res chain seq x y z
N MET A 1 -0.87 -23.78 20.62
CA MET A 1 -0.26 -22.48 21.01
C MET A 1 0.75 -21.89 20.01
N GLN A 2 1.40 -22.66 19.12
CA GLN A 2 2.40 -22.09 18.17
C GLN A 2 1.82 -21.25 17.01
N LYS A 3 0.56 -21.50 16.59
CA LYS A 3 -0.11 -20.76 15.49
C LYS A 3 -0.22 -19.24 15.75
N SER A 4 -0.47 -18.83 16.99
CA SER A 4 -0.63 -17.41 17.35
C SER A 4 0.69 -16.63 17.23
N ARG A 5 1.83 -17.23 17.61
CA ARG A 5 3.15 -16.58 17.52
C ARG A 5 3.63 -16.40 16.08
N GLN A 6 3.32 -17.35 15.19
CA GLN A 6 3.62 -17.22 13.77
C GLN A 6 2.73 -16.15 13.12
N ASN A 7 1.42 -16.15 13.41
CA ASN A 7 0.52 -15.12 12.90
C ASN A 7 0.95 -13.70 13.30
N PHE A 8 1.42 -13.49 14.53
CA PHE A 8 1.94 -12.20 14.95
C PHE A 8 3.17 -11.75 14.14
N LYS A 9 4.09 -12.68 13.82
CA LYS A 9 5.24 -12.36 12.96
C LYS A 9 4.79 -11.92 11.57
N TYR A 10 3.85 -12.64 10.95
CA TYR A 10 3.31 -12.25 9.64
C TYR A 10 2.66 -10.86 9.68
N ILE A 11 1.77 -10.62 10.64
CA ILE A 11 1.13 -9.31 10.84
C ILE A 11 2.17 -8.19 11.02
N PHE A 12 3.21 -8.43 11.82
CA PHE A 12 4.25 -7.45 12.07
C PHE A 12 5.08 -7.14 10.82
N PHE A 13 5.49 -8.17 10.07
CA PHE A 13 6.22 -7.98 8.82
C PHE A 13 5.36 -7.34 7.73
N ASP A 14 4.07 -7.71 7.63
CA ASP A 14 3.12 -7.10 6.69
C ASP A 14 2.92 -5.62 7.01
N PHE A 15 2.82 -5.26 8.29
CA PHE A 15 2.73 -3.87 8.73
C PHE A 15 3.98 -3.07 8.33
N ILE A 16 5.17 -3.61 8.59
CA ILE A 16 6.43 -2.95 8.21
C ILE A 16 6.56 -2.82 6.70
N ALA A 17 6.22 -3.86 5.95
CA ALA A 17 6.25 -3.86 4.49
C ALA A 17 5.31 -2.79 3.94
N ALA A 18 4.06 -2.73 4.42
CA ALA A 18 3.10 -1.71 4.01
C ALA A 18 3.57 -0.29 4.36
N ALA A 19 4.16 -0.09 5.54
CA ALA A 19 4.70 1.20 5.96
C ALA A 19 5.90 1.63 5.09
N ALA A 20 6.78 0.68 4.75
CA ALA A 20 7.93 0.91 3.87
C ALA A 20 7.49 1.26 2.44
N THR A 21 6.55 0.49 1.88
CA THR A 21 5.98 0.76 0.54
C THR A 21 5.32 2.13 0.49
N TRP A 22 4.54 2.50 1.51
CA TRP A 22 3.94 3.84 1.56
C TRP A 22 5.00 4.95 1.66
N THR A 23 6.04 4.73 2.45
CA THR A 23 7.15 5.70 2.59
C THR A 23 7.89 5.90 1.26
N LEU A 24 8.17 4.81 0.55
CA LEU A 24 8.78 4.85 -0.78
C LEU A 24 7.88 5.54 -1.80
N PHE A 25 6.59 5.21 -1.80
CA PHE A 25 5.60 5.84 -2.67
C PHE A 25 5.48 7.35 -2.41
N PHE A 26 5.39 7.77 -1.14
CA PHE A 26 5.35 9.18 -0.76
C PHE A 26 6.59 9.94 -1.25
N ARG A 27 7.77 9.34 -1.07
CA ARG A 27 9.03 9.90 -1.58
C ARG A 27 9.02 10.01 -3.10
N PHE A 28 8.58 8.96 -3.80
CA PHE A 28 8.45 8.97 -5.26
C PHE A 28 7.53 10.09 -5.74
N ARG A 29 6.37 10.28 -5.10
CA ARG A 29 5.43 11.36 -5.42
C ARG A 29 6.06 12.75 -5.22
N LYS A 30 6.78 12.96 -4.12
CA LYS A 30 7.45 14.23 -3.80
C LYS A 30 8.62 14.57 -4.73
N ILE A 31 9.36 13.57 -5.21
CA ILE A 31 10.56 13.80 -6.04
C ILE A 31 10.22 13.85 -7.52
N TYR A 32 9.34 12.98 -8.01
CA TYR A 32 9.11 12.83 -9.45
C TYR A 32 7.81 13.47 -9.94
N ILE A 33 6.77 13.55 -9.11
CA ILE A 33 5.45 13.98 -9.57
C ILE A 33 5.18 15.44 -9.21
N GLU A 34 5.36 15.82 -7.95
CA GLU A 34 5.05 17.18 -7.52
C GLU A 34 6.01 18.26 -8.12
N PRO A 35 7.31 18.02 -8.34
CA PRO A 35 8.19 19.00 -9.00
C PRO A 35 7.84 19.21 -10.47
N GLN A 36 7.32 18.18 -11.15
CA GLN A 36 6.81 18.29 -12.53
C GLN A 36 5.52 19.12 -12.59
N LYS A 37 4.73 19.16 -11.50
CA LYS A 37 3.52 19.98 -11.39
C LYS A 37 3.83 21.45 -11.05
N LEU A 38 4.81 21.67 -10.15
CA LEU A 38 5.05 22.98 -9.52
C LEU A 38 6.24 23.74 -10.12
N GLY A 39 7.12 23.08 -10.89
CA GLY A 39 8.25 23.70 -11.59
C GLY A 39 9.45 24.05 -10.71
N TYR A 40 9.45 23.63 -9.44
CA TYR A 40 10.55 23.77 -8.50
C TYR A 40 10.69 22.50 -7.63
N GLU A 41 11.89 22.28 -7.09
CA GLU A 41 12.14 21.16 -6.18
C GLU A 41 11.37 21.35 -4.87
N ILE A 42 10.52 20.38 -4.54
CA ILE A 42 9.77 20.40 -3.28
C ILE A 42 10.57 19.60 -2.25
N PRO A 43 10.94 20.21 -1.12
CA PRO A 43 11.64 19.47 -0.07
C PRO A 43 10.74 18.34 0.43
N VAL A 44 11.34 17.16 0.64
CA VAL A 44 10.64 16.00 1.21
C VAL A 44 10.39 16.27 2.69
N VAL A 45 9.30 16.98 2.99
CA VAL A 45 8.85 17.25 4.35
C VAL A 45 7.82 16.20 4.74
N PHE A 46 8.09 15.51 5.84
CA PHE A 46 7.16 14.55 6.44
C PHE A 46 6.11 15.33 7.24
N ASP A 47 5.02 15.68 6.57
CA ASP A 47 3.92 16.41 7.18
C ASP A 47 3.00 15.52 8.03
N THR A 48 2.10 16.13 8.80
CA THR A 48 1.08 15.41 9.59
C THR A 48 0.27 14.42 8.73
N LYS A 49 -0.05 14.79 7.49
CA LYS A 49 -0.72 13.91 6.50
C LYS A 49 0.08 12.63 6.21
N PHE A 50 1.42 12.72 6.15
CA PHE A 50 2.28 11.56 5.96
C PHE A 50 2.16 10.60 7.14
N TYR A 51 2.24 11.10 8.38
CA TYR A 51 2.12 10.28 9.58
C TYR A 51 0.74 9.62 9.73
N TYR A 52 -0.34 10.34 9.41
CA TYR A 52 -1.67 9.73 9.36
C TYR A 52 -1.72 8.58 8.35
N ALA A 53 -1.22 8.80 7.13
CA ALA A 53 -1.21 7.76 6.11
C ALA A 53 -0.28 6.60 6.45
N LEU A 54 0.83 6.84 7.15
CA LEU A 54 1.77 5.81 7.62
C LEU A 54 1.13 4.83 8.62
N ILE A 55 0.08 5.25 9.33
CA ILE A 55 -0.69 4.38 10.25
C ILE A 55 -1.90 3.77 9.54
N ILE A 56 -2.63 4.59 8.77
CA ILE A 56 -3.87 4.17 8.11
C ILE A 56 -3.62 3.13 7.01
N ILE A 57 -2.59 3.31 6.19
CA ILE A 57 -2.29 2.41 5.06
C ILE A 57 -1.94 0.99 5.56
N PRO A 58 -1.00 0.80 6.51
CA PRO A 58 -0.72 -0.55 7.02
C PRO A 58 -1.92 -1.18 7.72
N LEU A 59 -2.72 -0.39 8.44
CA LEU A 59 -3.94 -0.89 9.09
C LEU A 59 -4.97 -1.37 8.07
N PHE A 60 -5.15 -0.62 6.97
CA PHE A 60 -5.99 -1.00 5.85
C PHE A 60 -5.53 -2.34 5.23
N TRP A 61 -4.23 -2.50 5.00
CA TRP A 61 -3.69 -3.75 4.48
C TRP A 61 -3.91 -4.92 5.45
N LEU A 62 -3.67 -4.74 6.75
CA LEU A 62 -3.97 -5.77 7.74
C LEU A 62 -5.45 -6.19 7.72
N LEU A 63 -6.37 -5.23 7.60
CA LEU A 63 -7.80 -5.49 7.50
C LEU A 63 -8.13 -6.28 6.22
N MET A 64 -7.55 -5.92 5.08
CA MET A 64 -7.70 -6.65 3.82
C MET A 64 -7.20 -8.11 3.93
N HIS A 65 -6.04 -8.33 4.54
CA HIS A 65 -5.48 -9.67 4.75
C HIS A 65 -6.34 -10.51 5.73
N LEU A 66 -6.92 -9.86 6.75
CA LEU A 66 -7.89 -10.47 7.66
C LEU A 66 -9.18 -10.88 6.94
N MET A 67 -9.76 -9.98 6.12
CA MET A 67 -10.99 -10.24 5.35
C MET A 67 -10.80 -11.32 4.30
N SER A 68 -9.64 -11.33 3.63
CA SER A 68 -9.25 -12.39 2.70
C SER A 68 -9.16 -13.74 3.41
N GLY A 69 -8.96 -13.76 4.73
CA GLY A 69 -8.78 -14.98 5.50
C GLY A 69 -7.39 -15.58 5.30
N TYR A 70 -6.41 -14.76 4.91
CA TYR A 70 -5.01 -15.16 4.71
C TYR A 70 -4.43 -15.80 5.98
N TYR A 71 -4.75 -15.23 7.15
CA TYR A 71 -4.28 -15.73 8.45
C TYR A 71 -5.06 -16.94 9.00
N LYS A 72 -6.13 -17.39 8.33
CA LYS A 72 -7.06 -18.39 8.87
C LYS A 72 -6.59 -19.83 8.63
N VAL A 73 -5.95 -20.15 7.50
CA VAL A 73 -5.51 -21.53 7.18
C VAL A 73 -4.23 -21.54 6.33
N PRO A 74 -3.03 -21.64 6.95
CA PRO A 74 -1.76 -21.66 6.21
C PRO A 74 -1.34 -23.03 5.63
N TYR A 75 -2.06 -24.14 5.89
CA TYR A 75 -1.50 -25.49 5.70
C TYR A 75 -2.29 -26.44 4.80
N ARG A 76 -3.37 -26.00 4.13
CA ARG A 76 -4.21 -26.89 3.31
C ARG A 76 -4.70 -26.30 1.98
N LYS A 77 -4.05 -25.25 1.47
CA LYS A 77 -4.39 -24.64 0.18
C LYS A 77 -3.35 -24.95 -0.89
N SER A 78 -3.80 -25.03 -2.14
CA SER A 78 -2.89 -25.08 -3.29
C SER A 78 -2.13 -23.76 -3.37
N ARG A 79 -0.81 -23.81 -3.62
CA ARG A 79 0.04 -22.61 -3.80
C ARG A 79 -0.53 -21.65 -4.87
N LEU A 80 -1.19 -22.21 -5.89
CA LEU A 80 -1.86 -21.43 -6.94
C LEU A 80 -3.07 -20.64 -6.41
N GLN A 81 -3.83 -21.23 -5.48
CA GLN A 81 -4.95 -20.54 -4.84
C GLN A 81 -4.48 -19.42 -3.92
N GLU A 82 -3.37 -19.60 -3.21
CA GLU A 82 -2.76 -18.55 -2.39
C GLU A 82 -2.25 -17.39 -3.25
N LEU A 83 -1.60 -17.68 -4.38
CA LEU A 83 -1.18 -16.67 -5.35
C LEU A 83 -2.37 -15.90 -5.92
N GLY A 84 -3.43 -16.60 -6.36
CA GLY A 84 -4.64 -15.93 -6.86
C GLY A 84 -5.28 -15.06 -5.78
N GLN A 85 -5.43 -15.59 -4.58
CA GLN A 85 -6.04 -14.87 -3.47
C GLN A 85 -5.24 -13.62 -3.06
N THR A 86 -3.92 -13.72 -2.97
CA THR A 86 -3.05 -12.58 -2.67
C THR A 86 -3.11 -11.54 -3.79
N PHE A 87 -3.02 -11.98 -5.06
CA PHE A 87 -3.15 -11.11 -6.23
C PHE A 87 -4.48 -10.34 -6.26
N PHE A 88 -5.62 -11.00 -6.02
CA PHE A 88 -6.91 -10.32 -5.96
C PHE A 88 -7.02 -9.37 -4.77
N THR A 89 -6.45 -9.76 -3.62
CA THR A 89 -6.44 -8.91 -2.42
C THR A 89 -5.58 -7.66 -2.64
N THR A 90 -4.42 -7.80 -3.28
CA THR A 90 -3.55 -6.66 -3.61
C THR A 90 -4.16 -5.78 -4.67
N LEU A 91 -4.70 -6.36 -5.75
CA LEU A 91 -5.38 -5.60 -6.80
C LEU A 91 -6.55 -4.77 -6.24
N LEU A 92 -7.42 -5.38 -5.43
CA LEU A 92 -8.51 -4.64 -4.76
C LEU A 92 -7.98 -3.56 -3.82
N GLY A 93 -6.93 -3.86 -3.04
CA GLY A 93 -6.33 -2.90 -2.12
C GLY A 93 -5.77 -1.67 -2.84
N VAL A 94 -5.02 -1.88 -3.91
CA VAL A 94 -4.46 -0.81 -4.75
C VAL A 94 -5.56 0.01 -5.41
N ILE A 95 -6.63 -0.63 -5.91
CA ILE A 95 -7.78 0.09 -6.47
C ILE A 95 -8.41 1.02 -5.42
N ILE A 96 -8.67 0.52 -4.21
CA ILE A 96 -9.25 1.33 -3.13
C ILE A 96 -8.33 2.52 -2.78
N ILE A 97 -7.04 2.26 -2.58
CA ILE A 97 -6.05 3.29 -2.29
C ILE A 97 -6.01 4.34 -3.41
N PHE A 98 -6.06 3.91 -4.66
CA PHE A 98 -6.06 4.80 -5.82
C PHE A 98 -7.26 5.76 -5.79
N PHE A 99 -8.48 5.25 -5.60
CA PHE A 99 -9.67 6.09 -5.58
C PHE A 99 -9.74 7.02 -4.36
N VAL A 100 -9.26 6.59 -3.19
CA VAL A 100 -9.35 7.37 -1.95
C VAL A 100 -8.24 8.41 -1.83
N LEU A 101 -7.01 8.07 -2.20
CA LEU A 101 -5.84 8.89 -1.90
C LEU A 101 -5.18 9.52 -3.12
N ILE A 102 -5.22 8.86 -4.28
CA ILE A 102 -4.53 9.35 -5.49
C ILE A 102 -5.48 10.16 -6.36
N LEU A 103 -6.74 9.76 -6.48
CA LEU A 103 -7.69 10.43 -7.37
C LEU A 103 -8.01 11.87 -6.94
N ASP A 104 -7.93 12.16 -5.65
CA ASP A 104 -8.13 13.51 -5.10
C ASP A 104 -6.93 14.44 -5.36
N ASP A 105 -5.74 13.89 -5.61
CA ASP A 105 -4.58 14.71 -5.95
C ASP A 105 -4.78 15.31 -7.35
N TRP A 106 -4.88 16.64 -7.44
CA TRP A 106 -4.84 17.34 -8.72
C TRP A 106 -3.51 17.08 -9.43
N VAL A 107 -3.51 16.29 -10.51
CA VAL A 107 -2.30 16.02 -11.28
C VAL A 107 -2.27 16.86 -12.56
N GLY A 108 -1.14 17.52 -12.83
CA GLY A 108 -0.98 18.39 -14.00
C GLY A 108 -1.09 17.66 -15.35
N GLN A 109 -0.86 16.34 -15.39
CA GLN A 109 -1.09 15.49 -16.56
C GLN A 109 -1.72 14.15 -16.19
N TYR A 110 -2.72 13.71 -16.95
CA TYR A 110 -3.42 12.44 -16.75
C TYR A 110 -2.52 11.20 -16.82
N LYS A 111 -1.37 11.28 -17.52
CA LYS A 111 -0.41 10.17 -17.62
C LYS A 111 0.20 9.77 -16.28
N HIS A 112 0.29 10.71 -15.33
CA HIS A 112 0.84 10.42 -14.01
C HIS A 112 -0.06 9.53 -13.15
N TYR A 113 -1.38 9.48 -13.39
CA TYR A 113 -2.27 8.54 -12.70
C TYR A 113 -1.89 7.09 -13.01
N TYR A 114 -1.56 6.77 -14.26
CA TYR A 114 -1.14 5.43 -14.65
C TYR A 114 0.19 5.03 -14.02
N ILE A 115 1.13 5.98 -13.93
CA ILE A 115 2.43 5.76 -13.29
C ILE A 115 2.24 5.51 -11.78
N MET A 116 1.42 6.32 -11.10
CA MET A 116 1.14 6.15 -9.67
C MET A 116 0.47 4.82 -9.37
N PHE A 117 -0.54 4.44 -10.17
CA PHE A 117 -1.21 3.15 -10.04
C PHE A 117 -0.23 1.98 -10.24
N GLY A 118 0.59 2.02 -11.30
CA GLY A 118 1.59 1.00 -11.57
C GLY A 118 2.72 0.91 -10.55
N THR A 119 3.04 2.01 -9.85
CA THR A 119 4.08 2.00 -8.81
C THR A 119 3.59 1.41 -7.49
N LEU A 120 2.27 1.40 -7.25
CA LEU A 120 1.67 0.84 -6.04
C LEU A 120 1.41 -0.67 -6.13
N PHE A 121 1.36 -1.24 -7.33
CA PHE A 121 1.12 -2.66 -7.58
C PHE A 121 2.43 -3.44 -7.58
#